data_AF-A0A4Y8ZUQ6-F1
#
_entry.id   AF-A0A4Y8ZUQ6-F1
#
_cell.length_a   1.000
_cell.length_b   1.000
_cell.length_c   1.000
_cell.angle_alpha   90.00
_cell.angle_beta   90.00
_cell.angle_gamma   90.00
#
_symmetry.space_group_name_H-M   'P 1'
#
loop_
_entity.id
_entity.type
_entity.pdbx_description
1 polymer ?
#
loop_
_entity_poly.entity_id
_entity_poly.type
_entity_poly.pdbx_seq_one_letter_code
_entity_poly.pdbx_strand_id
1 'polypeptide(L)'
;MVLSGDPAQREAFAAAMVHGAEPPWSFDPVGSEKAGQNALGQRGVLIFQRAADERVPAARLVLWPQDGGYYVPNVTPVAMGQFTISQYNAVLDDFANAVARPVARRFGFGVGLTAAIQSLDDWLPPEAAAALRRFSAAANKSSGASHPLDERRWFDFIIAVHRCRGQIGSDRLGRWLHEVEGWDEDSSHHLVAQFERGLALLSREEETR
;
A
#
# COMPACT_ATOMS: atom_id res chain seq x y z
N MET A 1 5.19 -5.31 6.28
CA MET A 1 5.11 -6.18 7.48
C MET A 1 4.03 -7.23 7.27
N VAL A 2 4.25 -8.46 7.71
CA VAL A 2 3.30 -9.58 7.65
C VAL A 2 3.20 -10.23 9.04
N LEU A 3 1.97 -10.53 9.45
CA LEU A 3 1.61 -11.26 10.67
C LEU A 3 0.95 -12.57 10.23
N SER A 4 1.53 -13.70 10.60
CA SER A 4 1.07 -15.01 10.13
C SER A 4 1.05 -16.03 11.26
N GLY A 5 0.02 -16.86 11.31
CA GLY A 5 -0.22 -17.85 12.34
C GLY A 5 -1.40 -18.75 11.97
N ASP A 6 -1.98 -19.41 12.97
CA ASP A 6 -3.16 -20.25 12.78
C ASP A 6 -4.39 -19.40 12.37
N PRO A 7 -5.03 -19.64 11.21
CA PRO A 7 -6.24 -18.94 10.80
C PRO A 7 -7.36 -18.97 11.84
N ALA A 8 -7.48 -20.05 12.63
CA ALA A 8 -8.50 -20.18 13.66
C ALA A 8 -8.32 -19.17 14.81
N GLN A 9 -7.10 -18.67 15.01
CA GLN A 9 -6.76 -17.71 16.06
C GLN A 9 -6.86 -16.25 15.58
N ARG A 10 -7.13 -15.99 14.31
CA ARG A 10 -7.07 -14.65 13.70
C ARG A 10 -7.95 -13.62 14.41
N GLU A 11 -9.21 -13.96 14.72
CA GLU A 11 -10.13 -13.02 15.39
C GLU A 11 -9.70 -12.70 16.82
N ALA A 12 -9.27 -13.72 17.57
CA ALA A 12 -8.76 -13.52 18.93
C ALA A 12 -7.46 -12.72 18.94
N PHE A 13 -6.58 -12.96 17.96
CA PHE A 13 -5.36 -12.20 17.73
C PHE A 13 -5.67 -10.72 17.40
N ALA A 14 -6.64 -10.47 16.52
CA ALA A 14 -7.11 -9.12 16.18
C ALA A 14 -7.63 -8.36 17.41
N ALA A 15 -8.51 -8.99 18.19
CA ALA A 15 -9.05 -8.40 19.41
C ALA A 15 -7.93 -8.07 20.42
N ALA A 16 -6.93 -8.95 20.54
CA ALA A 16 -5.80 -8.72 21.42
C ALA A 16 -4.87 -7.59 20.93
N MET A 17 -4.68 -7.41 19.62
CA MET A 17 -3.96 -6.25 19.07
C MET A 17 -4.70 -4.94 19.32
N VAL A 18 -6.03 -4.93 19.18
CA VAL A 18 -6.86 -3.76 19.49
C VAL A 18 -6.75 -3.39 20.96
N HIS A 19 -6.81 -4.37 21.86
CA HIS A 19 -6.70 -4.13 23.29
C HIS A 19 -5.28 -3.79 23.76
N GLY A 20 -4.26 -4.35 23.10
CA GLY A 20 -2.85 -4.11 23.42
C GLY A 20 -2.26 -2.84 22.81
N ALA A 21 -3.04 -2.07 22.03
CA ALA A 21 -2.61 -0.78 21.53
C ALA A 21 -2.75 0.28 22.62
N GLU A 22 -1.61 0.65 23.21
CA GLU A 22 -1.48 1.70 24.21
C GLU A 22 -0.69 2.90 23.63
N PRO A 23 -0.84 4.12 24.21
CA PRO A 23 -0.10 5.29 23.74
C PRO A 23 1.42 5.02 23.58
N PRO A 24 2.03 5.47 22.46
CA PRO A 24 1.52 6.44 21.50
C PRO A 24 0.58 5.86 20.43
N TRP A 25 0.29 4.57 20.45
CA TRP A 25 -0.63 3.91 19.52
C TRP A 25 -2.08 3.91 20.04
N SER A 26 -3.02 3.99 19.13
CA SER A 26 -4.45 3.82 19.40
C SER A 26 -5.14 3.13 18.25
N PHE A 27 -6.19 2.38 18.55
CA PHE A 27 -7.05 1.79 17.53
C PHE A 27 -8.07 2.83 17.04
N ASP A 28 -8.29 2.88 15.72
CA ASP A 28 -9.30 3.72 15.07
C ASP A 28 -10.53 2.87 14.69
N PRO A 29 -11.54 2.73 15.57
CA PRO A 29 -12.70 1.88 15.32
C PRO A 29 -13.54 2.40 14.15
N VAL A 30 -13.69 3.72 14.01
CA VAL A 30 -14.51 4.33 12.96
C VAL A 30 -13.86 4.16 11.60
N GLY A 31 -12.54 4.37 11.50
CA GLY A 31 -11.78 4.12 10.28
C GLY A 31 -11.81 2.64 9.88
N SER A 32 -11.63 1.75 10.84
CA SER A 32 -11.66 0.29 10.62
C SER A 32 -13.01 -0.19 10.10
N GLU A 33 -14.11 0.29 10.68
CA GLU A 33 -15.46 -0.06 10.23
C GLU A 33 -15.73 0.43 8.80
N LYS A 34 -15.40 1.70 8.50
CA LYS A 34 -15.56 2.26 7.14
C LYS A 34 -14.73 1.51 6.10
N ALA A 35 -13.48 1.20 6.40
CA ALA A 35 -12.62 0.43 5.50
C ALA A 35 -13.17 -0.98 5.25
N GLY A 36 -13.74 -1.63 6.29
CA GLY A 36 -14.37 -2.94 6.16
C GLY A 36 -15.66 -2.96 5.33
N GLN A 37 -16.39 -1.84 5.23
CA GLN A 37 -17.59 -1.73 4.39
C GLN A 37 -17.24 -1.66 2.88
N ASN A 38 -16.11 -1.05 2.54
CA ASN A 38 -15.65 -0.88 1.16
C ASN A 38 -14.84 -2.07 0.64
N ALA A 39 -14.27 -2.88 1.53
CA ALA A 39 -13.51 -4.07 1.15
C ALA A 39 -14.44 -5.22 0.74
N LEU A 40 -14.67 -5.39 -0.57
CA LEU A 40 -15.45 -6.45 -1.26
C LEU A 40 -15.36 -7.85 -0.61
N GLY A 41 -16.11 -8.08 0.48
CA GLY A 41 -16.16 -9.35 1.21
C GLY A 41 -15.03 -9.63 2.21
N GLN A 42 -13.97 -8.80 2.27
CA GLN A 42 -12.85 -8.99 3.20
C GLN A 42 -13.07 -8.22 4.50
N ARG A 43 -13.91 -8.78 5.38
CA ARG A 43 -14.14 -8.23 6.72
C ARG A 43 -12.89 -8.36 7.60
N GLY A 44 -12.68 -7.35 8.47
CA GLY A 44 -11.67 -7.40 9.52
C GLY A 44 -10.43 -6.52 9.30
N VAL A 45 -10.51 -5.49 8.46
CA VAL A 45 -9.47 -4.45 8.38
C VAL A 45 -9.35 -3.75 9.74
N LEU A 46 -8.11 -3.58 10.22
CA LEU A 46 -7.82 -2.85 11.45
C LEU A 46 -6.97 -1.62 11.13
N ILE A 47 -7.35 -0.47 11.67
CA ILE A 47 -6.61 0.78 11.51
C ILE A 47 -6.10 1.21 12.88
N PHE A 48 -4.81 1.51 12.93
CA PHE A 48 -4.15 2.09 14.09
C PHE A 48 -3.64 3.48 13.76
N GLN A 49 -3.70 4.37 14.74
CA GLN A 49 -3.10 5.69 14.70
C GLN A 49 -1.99 5.79 15.72
N ARG A 50 -0.99 6.58 15.39
CA ARG A 50 0.16 6.88 16.24
C ARG A 50 0.28 8.37 16.41
N ALA A 51 0.37 8.85 17.65
CA ALA A 51 0.76 10.23 17.93
C ALA A 51 2.25 10.45 17.60
N ALA A 52 2.62 11.66 17.18
CA ALA A 52 4.04 11.99 16.96
C ALA A 52 4.81 12.07 18.28
N ASP A 53 6.10 11.71 18.24
CA ASP A 53 7.08 12.04 19.27
C ASP A 53 8.38 12.54 18.63
N GLU A 54 9.45 12.67 19.42
CA GLU A 54 10.75 13.16 18.95
C GLU A 54 11.42 12.25 17.91
N ARG A 55 11.06 10.98 17.82
CA ARG A 55 11.75 9.96 17.02
C ARG A 55 10.92 9.46 15.85
N VAL A 56 9.62 9.34 16.04
CA VAL A 56 8.71 8.73 15.09
C VAL A 56 7.53 9.67 14.86
N PRO A 57 7.22 9.99 13.60
CA PRO A 57 6.16 10.93 13.28
C PRO A 57 4.76 10.35 13.55
N ALA A 58 3.75 11.22 13.51
CA ALA A 58 2.36 10.79 13.57
C ALA A 58 2.00 10.00 12.30
N ALA A 59 1.36 8.86 12.49
CA ALA A 59 1.12 7.91 11.40
C ALA A 59 -0.23 7.21 11.54
N ARG A 60 -0.78 6.77 10.41
CA ARG A 60 -1.87 5.81 10.32
C ARG A 60 -1.32 4.53 9.69
N LEU A 61 -1.58 3.40 10.32
CA LEU A 61 -1.18 2.07 9.86
C LEU A 61 -2.41 1.22 9.67
N VAL A 62 -2.49 0.54 8.53
CA VAL A 62 -3.60 -0.37 8.20
C VAL A 62 -3.09 -1.81 8.31
N LEU A 63 -3.87 -2.69 8.93
CA LEU A 63 -3.70 -4.14 8.86
C LEU A 63 -4.81 -4.70 7.99
N TRP A 64 -4.41 -5.23 6.85
CA TRP A 64 -5.31 -5.88 5.91
C TRP A 64 -5.37 -7.38 6.19
N PRO A 65 -6.57 -7.99 6.26
CA PRO A 65 -6.70 -9.40 6.51
C PRO A 65 -6.17 -10.23 5.34
N GLN A 66 -5.57 -11.38 5.65
CA GLN A 66 -5.20 -12.42 4.69
C GLN A 66 -5.37 -13.81 5.33
N ASP A 67 -5.17 -14.87 4.55
CA ASP A 67 -5.16 -16.23 5.08
C ASP A 67 -4.07 -16.38 6.15
N GLY A 68 -4.47 -16.84 7.34
CA GLY A 68 -3.57 -17.03 8.48
C GLY A 68 -3.11 -15.76 9.19
N GLY A 69 -3.66 -14.57 8.88
CA GLY A 69 -3.35 -13.37 9.66
C GLY A 69 -3.59 -12.04 8.96
N TYR A 70 -2.56 -11.19 8.95
CA TYR A 70 -2.63 -9.81 8.51
C TYR A 70 -1.36 -9.38 7.78
N TYR A 71 -1.46 -8.39 6.91
CA TYR A 71 -0.28 -7.68 6.41
C TYR A 71 -0.52 -6.17 6.44
N VAL A 72 0.56 -5.40 6.47
CA VAL A 72 0.50 -3.94 6.33
C VAL A 72 0.65 -3.59 4.86
N PRO A 73 -0.41 -3.13 4.17
CA PRO A 73 -0.31 -2.66 2.78
C PRO A 73 0.48 -1.36 2.71
N ASN A 74 0.26 -0.44 3.66
CA ASN A 74 0.94 0.84 3.72
C ASN A 74 0.84 1.49 5.11
N VAL A 75 1.66 2.52 5.34
CA VAL A 75 1.65 3.43 6.48
C VAL A 75 1.65 4.87 5.96
N THR A 76 0.69 5.68 6.38
CA THR A 76 0.51 7.06 5.88
C THR A 76 0.75 8.11 6.96
N PRO A 77 1.32 9.28 6.62
CA PRO A 77 1.42 10.41 7.55
C PRO A 77 0.03 10.92 7.96
N VAL A 78 -0.13 11.30 9.23
CA VAL A 78 -1.37 11.97 9.69
C VAL A 78 -1.41 13.44 9.25
N ALA A 79 -0.25 14.11 9.21
CA ALA A 79 -0.11 15.46 8.69
C ALA A 79 0.19 15.45 7.18
N MET A 80 -0.13 16.55 6.46
CA MET A 80 0.20 16.68 5.04
C MET A 80 1.70 16.51 4.80
N GLY A 81 2.05 15.64 3.84
CA GLY A 81 3.44 15.34 3.48
C GLY A 81 3.62 13.87 3.09
N GLN A 82 4.87 13.46 2.94
CA GLN A 82 5.27 12.07 2.66
C GLN A 82 6.31 11.65 3.71
N PHE A 83 6.29 10.39 4.12
CA PHE A 83 7.37 9.87 4.95
C PHE A 83 8.64 9.74 4.12
N THR A 84 9.79 10.05 4.74
CA THR A 84 11.05 9.49 4.25
C THR A 84 11.05 7.97 4.47
N ILE A 85 11.91 7.25 3.74
CA ILE A 85 12.09 5.80 3.95
C ILE A 85 12.42 5.48 5.42
N SER A 86 13.27 6.31 6.05
CA SER A 86 13.63 6.14 7.46
C SER A 86 12.44 6.33 8.40
N GLN A 87 11.59 7.33 8.15
CA GLN A 87 10.39 7.58 8.94
C GLN A 87 9.36 6.45 8.78
N TYR A 88 9.15 5.99 7.55
CA TYR A 88 8.26 4.87 7.26
C TYR A 88 8.68 3.61 8.02
N ASN A 89 9.97 3.26 7.95
CA ASN A 89 10.51 2.10 8.66
C ASN A 89 10.46 2.26 10.17
N ALA A 90 10.74 3.47 10.68
CA ALA A 90 10.65 3.75 12.10
C ALA A 90 9.23 3.52 12.63
N VAL A 91 8.19 3.90 11.88
CA VAL A 91 6.80 3.62 12.26
C VAL A 91 6.50 2.12 12.25
N LEU A 92 6.94 1.38 11.23
CA LEU A 92 6.72 -0.07 11.15
C LEU A 92 7.43 -0.83 12.27
N ASP A 93 8.69 -0.48 12.55
CA ASP A 93 9.45 -1.08 13.64
C ASP A 93 8.82 -0.76 14.99
N ASP A 94 8.38 0.49 15.18
CA ASP A 94 7.69 0.91 16.40
C ASP A 94 6.38 0.13 16.60
N PHE A 95 5.53 0.02 15.59
CA PHE A 95 4.31 -0.78 15.66
C PHE A 95 4.60 -2.26 15.93
N ALA A 96 5.60 -2.82 15.23
CA ALA A 96 5.97 -4.21 15.40
C ALA A 96 6.41 -4.51 16.83
N ASN A 97 7.18 -3.61 17.44
CA ASN A 97 7.73 -3.81 18.77
C ASN A 97 6.73 -3.46 19.89
N ALA A 98 5.96 -2.38 19.73
CA ALA A 98 5.02 -1.90 20.75
C ALA A 98 3.72 -2.72 20.78
N VAL A 99 3.19 -3.13 19.62
CA VAL A 99 1.86 -3.76 19.52
C VAL A 99 1.96 -5.19 19.02
N ALA A 100 2.58 -5.43 17.86
CA ALA A 100 2.42 -6.71 17.17
C ALA A 100 3.17 -7.87 17.86
N ARG A 101 4.47 -7.72 18.17
CA ARG A 101 5.30 -8.79 18.77
C ARG A 101 4.83 -9.23 20.15
N PRO A 102 4.42 -8.35 21.08
CA PRO A 102 3.87 -8.77 22.37
C PRO A 102 2.65 -9.68 22.22
N VAL A 103 1.71 -9.32 21.35
CA VAL A 103 0.52 -10.12 21.08
C VAL A 103 0.88 -11.39 20.32
N ALA A 104 1.74 -11.29 19.31
CA ALA A 104 2.12 -12.42 18.46
C ALA A 104 2.74 -13.58 19.25
N ARG A 105 3.60 -13.28 20.23
CA ARG A 105 4.17 -14.30 21.14
C ARG A 105 3.10 -15.07 21.92
N ARG A 106 2.01 -14.42 22.33
CA ARG A 106 0.92 -15.04 23.08
C ARG A 106 0.09 -15.99 22.22
N PHE A 107 -0.06 -15.70 20.93
CA PHE A 107 -0.92 -16.44 20.00
C PHE A 107 -0.14 -17.36 19.03
N GLY A 108 1.19 -17.41 19.13
CA GLY A 108 2.03 -18.20 18.22
C GLY A 108 2.12 -17.64 16.81
N PHE A 109 1.88 -16.33 16.63
CA PHE A 109 2.05 -15.66 15.34
C PHE A 109 3.52 -15.31 15.10
N GLY A 110 3.96 -15.45 13.86
CA GLY A 110 5.20 -14.87 13.36
C GLY A 110 5.00 -13.42 12.93
N VAL A 111 5.94 -12.55 13.31
CA VAL A 111 6.03 -11.15 12.84
C VAL A 111 7.18 -11.05 11.84
N GLY A 112 6.83 -10.99 10.56
CA GLY A 112 7.78 -10.78 9.47
C GLY A 112 7.85 -9.31 9.08
N LEU A 113 8.98 -8.68 9.34
CA LEU A 113 9.34 -7.44 8.66
C LEU A 113 10.00 -7.86 7.35
N THR A 114 9.26 -7.76 6.24
CA THR A 114 9.87 -7.80 4.91
C THR A 114 10.89 -6.66 4.82
N ALA A 115 11.93 -6.82 4.01
CA ALA A 115 12.85 -5.70 3.71
C ALA A 115 12.03 -4.44 3.40
N ALA A 116 12.45 -3.34 4.04
CA ALA A 116 11.75 -2.09 4.33
C ALA A 116 10.59 -1.64 3.41
N ILE A 117 10.71 -1.73 2.09
CA ILE A 117 9.69 -1.30 1.13
C ILE A 117 9.86 -2.22 -0.08
N GLN A 118 8.80 -2.85 -0.57
CA GLN A 118 8.80 -3.15 -2.01
C GLN A 118 8.46 -1.84 -2.69
N SER A 119 9.51 -1.14 -3.11
CA SER A 119 9.44 0.08 -3.90
C SER A 119 8.99 -0.25 -5.32
N LEU A 120 8.70 0.79 -6.11
CA LEU A 120 8.54 0.57 -7.55
C LEU A 120 9.73 -0.17 -8.16
N ASP A 121 10.94 0.04 -7.65
CA ASP A 121 12.15 -0.62 -8.16
C ASP A 121 12.21 -2.13 -7.83
N ASP A 122 11.38 -2.61 -6.89
CA ASP A 122 11.23 -4.02 -6.56
C ASP A 122 10.19 -4.73 -7.45
N TRP A 123 9.35 -3.97 -8.16
CA TRP A 123 8.29 -4.49 -9.04
C TRP A 123 8.56 -4.22 -10.53
N LEU A 124 9.29 -3.14 -10.78
CA LEU A 124 9.52 -2.58 -12.08
C LEU A 124 11.01 -2.46 -12.34
N PRO A 125 11.45 -2.77 -13.57
CA PRO A 125 12.76 -2.38 -14.04
C PRO A 125 12.96 -0.85 -13.94
N PRO A 126 14.21 -0.36 -13.78
CA PRO A 126 14.50 1.04 -13.50
C PRO A 126 13.85 2.05 -14.45
N GLU A 127 13.77 1.71 -15.74
CA GLU A 127 13.14 2.55 -16.76
C GLU A 127 11.65 2.78 -16.49
N ALA A 128 10.90 1.70 -16.21
CA ALA A 128 9.48 1.76 -15.93
C ALA A 128 9.20 2.44 -14.58
N ALA A 129 10.01 2.17 -13.57
CA ALA A 129 9.89 2.83 -12.27
C ALA A 129 10.11 4.35 -12.39
N ALA A 130 11.12 4.78 -13.16
CA ALA A 130 11.38 6.20 -13.40
C ALA A 130 10.27 6.89 -14.19
N ALA A 131 9.70 6.21 -15.19
CA ALA A 131 8.58 6.73 -15.97
C ALA A 131 7.33 6.95 -15.11
N LEU A 132 6.99 5.98 -14.25
CA LEU A 132 5.84 6.08 -13.33
C LEU A 132 6.01 7.24 -12.33
N ARG A 133 7.19 7.39 -11.74
CA ARG A 133 7.50 8.52 -10.83
C ARG A 133 7.35 9.86 -11.54
N ARG A 134 7.89 9.97 -12.77
CA ARG A 134 7.82 11.21 -13.56
C ARG A 134 6.38 11.59 -13.88
N PHE A 135 5.54 10.62 -14.25
CA PHE A 135 4.12 10.85 -14.45
C PHE A 135 3.46 11.33 -13.16
N SER A 136 3.59 10.57 -12.07
CA SER A 136 2.88 10.85 -10.82
C SER A 136 3.26 12.20 -10.18
N ALA A 137 4.53 12.59 -10.30
CA ALA A 137 5.01 13.87 -9.76
C ALA A 137 4.57 15.09 -10.59
N ALA A 138 4.35 14.93 -11.90
CA ALA A 138 4.08 16.03 -12.81
C ALA A 138 2.60 16.21 -13.15
N ALA A 139 1.81 15.14 -13.04
CA ALA A 139 0.40 15.16 -13.35
C ALA A 139 -0.41 15.83 -12.24
N ASN A 140 -1.45 16.56 -12.64
CA ASN A 140 -2.45 17.02 -11.68
C ASN A 140 -3.37 15.85 -11.31
N LYS A 141 -3.26 15.39 -10.05
CA LYS A 141 -3.89 14.16 -9.55
C LYS A 141 -5.41 14.16 -9.63
N SER A 142 -6.05 15.33 -9.61
CA SER A 142 -7.51 15.45 -9.77
C SER A 142 -7.99 15.39 -11.21
N SER A 143 -7.08 15.45 -12.19
CA SER A 143 -7.41 15.37 -13.62
C SER A 143 -6.83 14.13 -14.31
N GLY A 144 -6.18 13.22 -13.59
CA GLY A 144 -5.67 11.99 -14.21
C GLY A 144 -4.56 12.25 -15.23
N ALA A 145 -4.64 11.50 -16.32
CA ALA A 145 -3.82 11.66 -17.52
C ALA A 145 -4.52 12.53 -18.60
N SER A 146 -5.52 13.36 -18.23
CA SER A 146 -6.36 14.06 -19.21
C SER A 146 -5.64 15.22 -19.93
N HIS A 147 -4.55 15.73 -19.35
CA HIS A 147 -3.74 16.75 -20.02
C HIS A 147 -2.78 16.08 -21.01
N PRO A 148 -2.59 16.60 -22.25
CA PRO A 148 -1.79 15.93 -23.29
C PRO A 148 -0.35 15.58 -22.89
N LEU A 149 0.27 16.36 -22.00
CA LEU A 149 1.61 16.05 -21.50
C LEU A 149 1.61 14.92 -20.46
N ASP A 150 0.56 14.81 -19.66
CA ASP A 150 0.42 13.76 -18.65
C ASP A 150 0.03 12.44 -19.31
N GLU A 151 -0.83 12.50 -20.33
CA GLU A 151 -1.14 11.36 -21.20
C GLU A 151 0.14 10.75 -21.82
N ARG A 152 1.02 11.58 -22.38
CA ARG A 152 2.30 11.11 -22.94
C ARG A 152 3.18 10.45 -21.89
N ARG A 153 3.33 11.07 -20.71
CA ARG A 153 4.11 10.49 -19.59
C ARG A 153 3.52 9.16 -19.12
N TRP A 154 2.19 9.04 -19.14
CA TRP A 154 1.50 7.81 -18.80
C TRP A 154 1.74 6.71 -19.83
N PHE A 155 1.66 7.04 -21.12
CA PHE A 155 1.99 6.10 -22.20
C PHE A 155 3.45 5.66 -22.16
N ASP A 156 4.39 6.57 -21.88
CA ASP A 156 5.80 6.23 -21.69
C ASP A 156 5.98 5.13 -20.62
N PHE A 157 5.25 5.24 -19.51
CA PHE A 157 5.27 4.23 -18.44
C PHE A 157 4.72 2.87 -18.93
N ILE A 158 3.55 2.85 -19.56
CA ILE A 158 2.94 1.60 -20.07
C ILE A 158 3.88 0.90 -21.06
N ILE A 159 4.46 1.66 -21.99
CA ILE A 159 5.40 1.14 -23.00
C ILE A 159 6.65 0.56 -22.32
N ALA A 160 7.20 1.26 -21.32
CA ALA A 160 8.37 0.79 -20.58
C ALA A 160 8.07 -0.53 -19.84
N VAL A 161 6.91 -0.66 -19.19
CA VAL A 161 6.48 -1.91 -18.54
C VAL A 161 6.40 -3.06 -19.54
N HIS A 162 5.75 -2.84 -20.68
CA HIS A 162 5.59 -3.87 -21.72
C HIS A 162 6.94 -4.33 -22.30
N ARG A 163 7.83 -3.39 -22.62
CA ARG A 163 9.17 -3.68 -23.18
C ARG A 163 10.05 -4.45 -22.21
N CYS A 164 10.06 -4.06 -20.95
CA CYS A 164 10.93 -4.68 -19.96
C CYS A 164 10.28 -5.91 -19.30
N ARG A 165 9.11 -6.36 -19.77
CA ARG A 165 8.32 -7.46 -19.18
C ARG A 165 8.13 -7.28 -17.67
N GLY A 166 7.88 -6.04 -17.24
CA GLY A 166 7.69 -5.69 -15.83
C GLY A 166 6.50 -6.42 -15.22
N GLN A 167 6.58 -6.77 -13.94
CA GLN A 167 5.61 -7.63 -13.25
C GLN A 167 4.70 -6.86 -12.29
N ILE A 168 4.46 -5.57 -12.52
CA ILE A 168 3.50 -4.84 -11.69
C ILE A 168 2.07 -5.26 -12.08
N GLY A 169 1.39 -5.96 -11.18
CA GLY A 169 -0.03 -6.26 -11.32
C GLY A 169 -0.89 -5.01 -11.14
N SER A 170 -2.06 -4.97 -11.78
CA SER A 170 -3.02 -3.85 -11.69
C SER A 170 -3.42 -3.52 -10.26
N ASP A 171 -3.63 -4.54 -9.42
CA ASP A 171 -3.91 -4.36 -8.00
C ASP A 171 -2.79 -3.61 -7.26
N ARG A 172 -1.52 -3.94 -7.55
CA ARG A 172 -0.36 -3.28 -6.92
C ARG A 172 -0.20 -1.85 -7.41
N LEU A 173 -0.41 -1.63 -8.72
CA LEU A 173 -0.35 -0.30 -9.31
C LEU A 173 -1.45 0.61 -8.75
N GLY A 174 -2.70 0.13 -8.69
CA GLY A 174 -3.82 0.90 -8.15
C GLY A 174 -3.63 1.26 -6.70
N ARG A 175 -3.19 0.28 -5.90
CA ARG A 175 -2.84 0.51 -4.49
C ARG A 175 -1.73 1.53 -4.33
N TRP A 176 -0.67 1.44 -5.14
CA TRP A 176 0.43 2.40 -5.09
C TRP A 176 -0.02 3.83 -5.48
N LEU A 177 -0.81 3.97 -6.55
CA LEU A 177 -1.35 5.27 -6.97
C LEU A 177 -2.22 5.89 -5.86
N HIS A 178 -3.17 5.12 -5.33
CA HIS A 178 -4.10 5.63 -4.34
C HIS A 178 -3.43 5.86 -2.97
N GLU A 179 -2.78 4.84 -2.44
CA GLU A 179 -2.32 4.82 -1.05
C GLU A 179 -0.94 5.47 -0.86
N VAL A 180 -0.04 5.42 -1.85
CA VAL A 180 1.33 5.97 -1.74
C VAL A 180 1.41 7.35 -2.38
N GLU A 181 0.91 7.48 -3.61
CA GLU A 181 0.97 8.74 -4.34
C GLU A 181 -0.21 9.66 -4.07
N GLY A 182 -1.23 9.22 -3.34
CA GLY A 182 -2.36 10.06 -2.92
C GLY A 182 -3.26 10.49 -4.08
N TRP A 183 -3.35 9.69 -5.14
CA TRP A 183 -4.38 9.85 -6.16
C TRP A 183 -5.75 9.53 -5.56
N ASP A 184 -6.80 10.24 -5.99
CA ASP A 184 -8.15 9.86 -5.58
C ASP A 184 -8.52 8.48 -6.16
N GLU A 185 -9.50 7.83 -5.54
CA GLU A 185 -9.90 6.45 -5.86
C GLU A 185 -10.35 6.32 -7.32
N ASP A 186 -11.16 7.27 -7.81
CA ASP A 186 -11.68 7.27 -9.18
C ASP A 186 -10.56 7.44 -10.21
N SER A 187 -9.66 8.41 -10.00
CA SER A 187 -8.49 8.63 -10.87
C SER A 187 -7.56 7.42 -10.85
N SER A 188 -7.33 6.81 -9.69
CA SER A 188 -6.50 5.61 -9.55
C SER A 188 -7.09 4.43 -10.33
N HIS A 189 -8.38 4.16 -10.15
CA HIS A 189 -9.10 3.12 -10.90
C HIS A 189 -9.08 3.39 -12.40
N HIS A 190 -9.26 4.64 -12.82
CA HIS A 190 -9.21 5.01 -14.22
C HIS A 190 -7.83 4.74 -14.83
N LEU A 191 -6.76 5.12 -14.14
CA LEU A 191 -5.39 4.87 -14.57
C LEU A 191 -5.10 3.37 -14.65
N VAL A 192 -5.51 2.58 -13.66
CA VAL A 192 -5.36 1.12 -13.69
C VAL A 192 -6.06 0.51 -14.91
N ALA A 193 -7.30 0.92 -15.19
CA ALA A 193 -8.02 0.44 -16.36
C ALA A 193 -7.34 0.84 -17.69
N GLN A 194 -6.75 2.04 -17.75
CA GLN A 194 -5.94 2.45 -18.90
C GLN A 194 -4.67 1.60 -19.04
N PHE A 195 -3.99 1.31 -17.94
CA PHE A 195 -2.79 0.49 -17.91
C PHE A 195 -3.05 -0.92 -18.44
N GLU A 196 -4.11 -1.59 -17.95
CA GLU A 196 -4.50 -2.93 -18.40
C GLU A 196 -4.82 -2.95 -19.90
N ARG A 197 -5.62 -1.98 -20.38
CA ARG A 197 -5.96 -1.84 -21.80
C ARG A 197 -4.73 -1.58 -22.66
N GLY A 198 -3.83 -0.71 -22.20
CA GLY A 198 -2.60 -0.36 -22.90
C GLY A 198 -1.67 -1.57 -23.06
N LEU A 199 -1.46 -2.35 -21.99
CA LEU A 199 -0.68 -3.59 -22.07
C LEU A 199 -1.31 -4.62 -23.00
N ALA A 200 -2.63 -4.82 -22.93
CA ALA A 200 -3.33 -5.75 -23.82
C ALA A 200 -3.19 -5.35 -25.30
N LEU A 201 -3.27 -4.05 -25.61
CA LEU A 201 -3.10 -3.53 -26.97
C LEU A 201 -1.67 -3.73 -27.49
N LEU A 202 -0.65 -3.45 -26.68
CA LEU A 202 0.75 -3.62 -27.08
C LEU A 202 1.10 -5.10 -27.30
N SER A 203 0.64 -5.99 -26.43
CA SER A 203 0.81 -7.44 -26.62
C SER A 203 0.14 -7.91 -27.91
N ARG A 204 -1.06 -7.38 -28.22
CA ARG A 204 -1.76 -7.72 -29.48
C ARG A 204 -0.99 -7.24 -30.71
N GLU A 205 -0.37 -6.05 -30.66
CA GLU A 205 0.48 -5.56 -31.76
C GLU A 205 1.68 -6.48 -32.01
N GLU A 206 2.38 -6.87 -30.93
CA GLU A 206 3.54 -7.77 -30.98
C GLU A 206 3.19 -9.14 -31.57
N GLU A 207 2.02 -9.71 -31.23
CA GLU A 207 1.53 -10.98 -31.79
C GLU A 207 1.19 -10.93 -33.28
N THR A 208 0.82 -9.75 -33.77
CA THR A 208 0.38 -9.54 -35.16
C THR A 208 1.49 -9.09 -36.10
N ARG A 209 2.72 -8.99 -35.58
CA ARG A 209 3.90 -8.52 -36.31
C ARG A 209 4.74 -9.67 -36.85
#